data_AF-A0A0J1D3C2-F1
#
_entry.id   AF-A0A0J1D3C2-F1
#
_cell.length_a   1.000
_cell.length_b   1.000
_cell.length_c   1.000
_cell.angle_alpha   90.00
_cell.angle_beta   90.00
_cell.angle_gamma   90.00
#
_symmetry.space_group_name_H-M   'P 1'
#
loop_
_entity.id
_entity.type
_entity.pdbx_description
1 polymer ?
#
loop_
_entity_poly.entity_id
_entity_poly.type
_entity_poly.pdbx_seq_one_letter_code
_entity_poly.pdbx_strand_id
1 'polypeptide(L)'
;ALDTTVTPVNDAPLASGSATLATNEDEGNPPGDTVGHLFGSNFNDSADQQQTASNPTGSVANTLAGVAITGNSADASQGTWQYSTDNGTHWTTIATTGLSDSNSLVLSSSAQLRFVPAPDYNGVPGQLTTRLIDSSTTVVAGSVTGADLATGDTAITGVDVSGAHNGGTTAVSAATVELDTPVAAINDAPLASGGATLAPASEDSNPPGDTVGHLFGSNFNDSADQQQSVSNPSGSVANTLAGVAITGNAADSSQGAWQYSTDNGAHWTTIAATGLSDSNSLVLSSSAQLRFVPAADFNGVPGQLTTRLIDSSTTVVAGSVTGADLATADTAIASVDVSGVHNGGATAVSTATVNLGTTVTAVNDAPLASGSASLAPSTEDATV
;
A
#
# COMPACT_ATOMS: atom_id res chain seq x y z
N ALA A 1 19.64 30.82 -66.23
CA ALA A 1 19.90 29.93 -65.10
C ALA A 1 18.71 28.99 -65.00
N LEU A 2 18.94 27.68 -64.91
CA LEU A 2 17.88 26.75 -64.57
C LEU A 2 17.75 26.82 -63.05
N ASP A 3 16.62 27.31 -62.55
CA ASP A 3 16.35 27.34 -61.12
C ASP A 3 15.52 26.10 -60.80
N THR A 4 16.06 25.19 -60.01
CA THR A 4 15.38 23.95 -59.60
C THR A 4 14.91 24.14 -58.18
N THR A 5 13.61 24.31 -58.00
CA THR A 5 12.99 24.34 -56.67
C THR A 5 12.79 22.92 -56.17
N VAL A 6 13.38 22.59 -55.02
CA VAL A 6 13.07 21.37 -54.28
C VAL A 6 11.98 21.70 -53.27
N THR A 7 10.83 21.03 -53.37
CA THR A 7 9.75 21.17 -52.39
C THR A 7 10.05 20.26 -51.20
N PRO A 8 10.10 20.79 -49.97
CA PRO A 8 10.26 19.95 -48.79
C PRO A 8 9.06 19.00 -48.66
N VAL A 9 9.34 17.78 -48.22
CA VAL A 9 8.35 16.77 -47.83
C VAL A 9 8.63 16.45 -46.37
N ASN A 10 7.58 16.17 -45.60
CA ASN A 10 7.73 15.75 -44.22
C ASN A 10 8.59 14.48 -44.14
N ASP A 11 9.43 14.39 -43.13
CA ASP A 11 10.03 13.15 -42.67
C ASP A 11 9.34 12.73 -41.36
N ALA A 12 8.92 11.48 -41.24
CA ALA A 12 8.26 11.00 -40.02
C ALA A 12 9.18 11.10 -38.80
N PRO A 13 8.65 11.40 -37.60
CA PRO A 13 9.47 11.60 -36.43
C PRO A 13 10.12 10.31 -35.97
N LEU A 14 11.32 10.42 -35.41
CA LEU A 14 11.99 9.33 -34.71
C LEU A 14 11.43 9.20 -33.29
N ALA A 15 10.89 8.02 -32.99
CA ALA A 15 10.48 7.61 -31.66
C ALA A 15 11.54 6.72 -31.01
N SER A 16 11.84 6.96 -29.73
CA SER A 16 12.84 6.16 -28.99
C SER A 16 12.59 6.15 -27.47
N GLY A 17 13.14 5.15 -26.78
CA GLY A 17 13.01 5.01 -25.32
C GLY A 17 11.61 4.58 -24.87
N SER A 18 11.28 4.91 -23.61
CA SER A 18 9.95 4.71 -23.00
C SER A 18 9.53 5.96 -22.24
N ALA A 19 8.24 6.07 -21.97
CA ALA A 19 7.64 7.08 -21.11
C ALA A 19 7.13 6.43 -19.81
N THR A 20 7.01 7.21 -18.74
CA THR A 20 6.51 6.72 -17.44
C THR A 20 5.51 7.68 -16.82
N LEU A 21 4.47 7.13 -16.19
CA LEU A 21 3.47 7.87 -15.40
C LEU A 21 3.29 7.19 -14.04
N ALA A 22 3.87 7.74 -12.98
CA ALA A 22 3.77 7.14 -11.65
C ALA A 22 2.43 7.45 -10.96
N THR A 23 1.92 6.51 -10.16
CA THR A 23 0.76 6.68 -9.27
C THR A 23 0.92 5.82 -8.01
N ASN A 24 0.00 5.92 -7.05
CA ASN A 24 -0.10 5.04 -5.89
C ASN A 24 -1.38 4.18 -5.97
N GLU A 25 -1.39 3.02 -5.31
CA GLU A 25 -2.48 2.02 -5.41
C GLU A 25 -3.84 2.48 -4.87
N ASP A 26 -3.86 3.28 -3.81
CA ASP A 26 -5.10 3.79 -3.19
C ASP A 26 -5.56 5.15 -3.72
N GLU A 27 -4.96 5.60 -4.82
CA GLU A 27 -5.33 6.86 -5.42
C GLU A 27 -6.55 6.66 -6.33
N GLY A 28 -7.74 6.91 -5.77
CA GLY A 28 -9.02 6.81 -6.51
C GLY A 28 -9.23 7.90 -7.57
N ASN A 29 -8.45 8.99 -7.54
CA ASN A 29 -8.50 10.05 -8.54
C ASN A 29 -7.09 10.55 -8.89
N PRO A 30 -6.27 9.70 -9.54
CA PRO A 30 -4.88 10.04 -9.79
C PRO A 30 -4.81 11.21 -10.76
N PRO A 31 -3.87 12.14 -10.54
CA PRO A 31 -3.62 13.19 -11.50
C PRO A 31 -3.15 12.54 -12.80
N GLY A 32 -3.67 13.02 -13.93
CA GLY A 32 -3.10 12.67 -15.22
C GLY A 32 -1.97 13.60 -15.61
N ASP A 33 -1.34 13.26 -16.72
CA ASP A 33 -0.30 14.06 -17.35
C ASP A 33 -0.55 14.19 -18.84
N THR A 34 -0.12 15.30 -19.42
CA THR A 34 -0.32 15.57 -20.83
C THR A 34 0.53 14.64 -21.70
N VAL A 35 -0.02 14.22 -22.84
CA VAL A 35 0.72 13.45 -23.86
C VAL A 35 2.02 14.17 -24.25
N GLY A 36 1.97 15.50 -24.40
CA GLY A 36 3.13 16.32 -24.74
C GLY A 36 4.26 16.22 -23.70
N HIS A 37 3.93 16.21 -22.41
CA HIS A 37 4.92 16.06 -21.34
C HIS A 37 5.45 14.62 -21.28
N LEU A 38 4.57 13.61 -21.31
CA LEU A 38 4.94 12.20 -21.18
C LEU A 38 5.87 11.72 -22.29
N PHE A 39 5.61 12.12 -23.54
CA PHE A 39 6.32 11.58 -24.70
C PHE A 39 7.30 12.57 -25.35
N GLY A 40 7.37 13.81 -24.86
CA GLY A 40 8.20 14.85 -25.48
C GLY A 40 9.68 14.50 -25.56
N SER A 41 10.23 13.82 -24.54
CA SER A 41 11.62 13.34 -24.53
C SER A 41 11.90 12.19 -25.51
N ASN A 42 10.85 11.50 -25.96
CA ASN A 42 10.93 10.34 -26.83
C ASN A 42 10.82 10.71 -28.31
N PHE A 43 10.49 11.98 -28.60
CA PHE A 43 10.26 12.54 -29.92
C PHE A 43 11.50 13.26 -30.47
N ASN A 44 11.84 13.00 -31.73
CA ASN A 44 12.87 13.72 -32.45
C ASN A 44 12.49 13.90 -33.92
N ASP A 45 12.40 15.14 -34.38
CA ASP A 45 12.13 15.49 -35.77
C ASP A 45 13.21 16.37 -36.42
N SER A 46 14.46 16.16 -36.01
CA SER A 46 15.60 16.93 -36.53
C SER A 46 15.90 16.67 -38.01
N ALA A 47 15.33 15.60 -38.59
CA ALA A 47 15.45 15.31 -40.02
C ALA A 47 14.87 16.44 -40.89
N ASP A 48 13.73 16.98 -40.47
CA ASP A 48 13.06 18.08 -41.15
C ASP A 48 13.72 19.44 -40.92
N GLN A 49 14.72 19.55 -40.03
CA GLN A 49 15.45 20.80 -39.81
C GLN A 49 16.51 21.06 -40.90
N GLN A 50 16.07 21.55 -42.06
CA GLN A 50 16.94 21.90 -43.18
C GLN A 50 17.14 23.42 -43.35
N GLN A 51 16.33 24.23 -42.67
CA GLN A 51 16.44 25.69 -42.72
C GLN A 51 17.73 26.15 -42.06
N THR A 52 18.56 26.85 -42.84
CA THR A 52 19.84 27.42 -42.41
C THR A 52 20.07 28.76 -43.09
N ALA A 53 21.10 29.52 -42.69
CA ALA A 53 21.46 30.76 -43.38
C ALA A 53 21.78 30.56 -44.88
N SER A 54 22.32 29.39 -45.25
CA SER A 54 22.58 29.00 -46.63
C SER A 54 21.41 28.34 -47.34
N ASN A 55 20.37 27.94 -46.60
CA ASN A 55 19.12 27.37 -47.12
C ASN A 55 17.92 28.04 -46.42
N PRO A 56 17.63 29.32 -46.71
CA PRO A 56 16.60 30.07 -45.98
C PRO A 56 15.17 29.56 -46.20
N THR A 57 14.95 28.80 -47.28
CA THR A 57 13.67 28.17 -47.62
C THR A 57 13.59 26.70 -47.25
N GLY A 58 14.56 26.17 -46.49
CA GLY A 58 14.53 24.80 -46.00
C GLY A 58 13.35 24.55 -45.06
N SER A 59 12.98 23.28 -44.90
CA SER A 59 12.02 22.84 -43.88
C SER A 59 12.54 23.10 -42.47
N VAL A 60 11.60 23.11 -41.52
CA VAL A 60 11.87 23.22 -40.09
C VAL A 60 11.38 21.96 -39.40
N ALA A 61 12.04 21.55 -38.33
CA ALA A 61 11.56 20.45 -37.50
C ALA A 61 10.16 20.74 -36.97
N ASN A 62 9.32 19.72 -37.00
CA ASN A 62 8.02 19.72 -36.36
C ASN A 62 8.17 19.45 -34.84
N THR A 63 7.05 19.59 -34.14
CA THR A 63 6.93 19.30 -32.70
C THR A 63 6.00 18.12 -32.48
N LEU A 64 6.00 17.56 -31.27
CA LEU A 64 5.06 16.49 -30.91
C LEU A 64 3.63 17.03 -30.90
N ALA A 65 2.79 16.53 -31.81
CA ALA A 65 1.39 16.90 -31.92
C ALA A 65 0.45 15.95 -31.18
N GLY A 66 0.90 14.73 -30.87
CA GLY A 66 0.07 13.73 -30.21
C GLY A 66 0.63 12.33 -30.32
N VAL A 67 -0.21 11.36 -29.98
CA VAL A 67 0.13 9.93 -30.05
C VAL A 67 -1.03 9.13 -30.65
N ALA A 68 -0.69 8.05 -31.35
CA ALA A 68 -1.62 6.99 -31.70
C ALA A 68 -1.39 5.80 -30.76
N ILE A 69 -2.37 5.49 -29.92
CA ILE A 69 -2.34 4.32 -29.02
C ILE A 69 -2.81 3.11 -29.81
N THR A 70 -1.92 2.14 -29.99
CA THR A 70 -2.14 0.94 -30.80
C THR A 70 -2.25 -0.33 -29.97
N GLY A 71 -1.99 -0.25 -28.66
CA GLY A 71 -2.15 -1.35 -27.72
C GLY A 71 -2.36 -0.86 -26.30
N ASN A 72 -3.10 -1.64 -25.52
CA ASN A 72 -3.26 -1.48 -24.09
C ASN A 72 -3.20 -2.87 -23.46
N SER A 73 -2.09 -3.17 -22.80
CA SER A 73 -1.84 -4.50 -22.23
C SER A 73 -2.36 -4.66 -20.79
N ALA A 74 -2.96 -3.61 -20.21
CA ALA A 74 -3.50 -3.69 -18.86
C ALA A 74 -4.69 -4.65 -18.79
N ASP A 75 -4.88 -5.28 -17.64
CA ASP A 75 -6.07 -6.05 -17.33
C ASP A 75 -6.86 -5.45 -16.14
N ALA A 76 -8.10 -5.89 -15.98
CA ALA A 76 -9.01 -5.32 -14.99
C ALA A 76 -8.59 -5.58 -13.53
N SER A 77 -7.74 -6.58 -13.26
CA SER A 77 -7.19 -6.81 -11.92
C SER A 77 -6.06 -5.85 -11.57
N GLN A 78 -5.47 -5.21 -12.58
CA GLN A 78 -4.42 -4.21 -12.41
C GLN A 78 -4.99 -2.79 -12.33
N GLY A 79 -5.99 -2.49 -13.15
CA GLY A 79 -6.62 -1.17 -13.21
C GLY A 79 -7.05 -0.75 -14.61
N THR A 80 -7.21 0.55 -14.81
CA THR A 80 -7.67 1.10 -16.09
C THR A 80 -6.89 2.32 -16.53
N TRP A 81 -6.42 2.29 -17.78
CA TRP A 81 -5.94 3.48 -18.47
C TRP A 81 -7.12 4.35 -18.91
N GLN A 82 -6.99 5.66 -18.72
CA GLN A 82 -7.99 6.65 -19.07
C GLN A 82 -7.35 7.84 -19.76
N TYR A 83 -8.11 8.52 -20.62
CA TYR A 83 -7.72 9.78 -21.22
C TYR A 83 -8.75 10.88 -20.95
N SER A 84 -8.31 12.12 -21.04
CA SER A 84 -9.15 13.33 -20.97
C SER A 84 -8.71 14.33 -22.04
N THR A 85 -9.67 15.02 -22.64
CA THR A 85 -9.45 16.12 -23.59
C THR A 85 -10.03 17.43 -23.06
N ASP A 86 -10.25 17.54 -21.74
CA ASP A 86 -10.86 18.70 -21.12
C ASP A 86 -10.20 19.03 -19.77
N ASN A 87 -8.87 18.91 -19.74
CA ASN A 87 -8.03 19.17 -18.58
C ASN A 87 -8.46 18.37 -17.33
N GLY A 88 -8.85 17.12 -17.54
CA GLY A 88 -9.13 16.16 -16.47
C GLY A 88 -10.51 16.33 -15.83
N THR A 89 -11.41 17.10 -16.45
CA THR A 89 -12.78 17.25 -15.93
C THR A 89 -13.65 16.03 -16.23
N HIS A 90 -13.44 15.39 -17.40
CA HIS A 90 -14.03 14.10 -17.73
C HIS A 90 -12.96 13.12 -18.21
N TRP A 91 -13.11 11.86 -17.80
CA TRP A 91 -12.19 10.79 -18.12
C TRP A 91 -12.90 9.67 -18.87
N THR A 92 -12.28 9.21 -19.95
CA THR A 92 -12.76 8.11 -20.78
C THR A 92 -11.79 6.93 -20.71
N THR A 93 -12.32 5.73 -20.44
CA THR A 93 -11.52 4.50 -20.40
C THR A 93 -10.96 4.15 -21.79
N ILE A 94 -9.68 3.81 -21.84
CA ILE A 94 -9.01 3.27 -23.02
C ILE A 94 -9.27 1.77 -23.06
N ALA A 95 -9.85 1.27 -24.15
CA ALA A 95 -10.16 -0.15 -24.30
C ALA A 95 -8.89 -1.02 -24.25
N THR A 96 -8.95 -2.18 -23.59
CA THR A 96 -7.87 -3.17 -23.55
C THR A 96 -7.90 -4.12 -24.74
N THR A 97 -8.97 -4.10 -25.54
CA THR A 97 -9.15 -4.97 -26.70
C THR A 97 -9.51 -4.15 -27.94
N GLY A 98 -9.11 -4.64 -29.10
CA GLY A 98 -9.45 -4.04 -30.39
C GLY A 98 -8.49 -2.95 -30.85
N LEU A 99 -7.62 -2.44 -29.97
CA LEU A 99 -6.53 -1.55 -30.39
C LEU A 99 -5.51 -2.32 -31.24
N SER A 100 -5.11 -1.71 -32.35
CA SER A 100 -4.05 -2.20 -33.23
C SER A 100 -3.48 -1.05 -34.05
N ASP A 101 -2.43 -1.31 -34.82
CA ASP A 101 -1.95 -0.33 -35.82
C ASP A 101 -3.03 0.03 -36.84
N SER A 102 -3.98 -0.85 -37.16
CA SER A 102 -5.08 -0.55 -38.09
C SER A 102 -6.36 0.00 -37.42
N ASN A 103 -6.36 0.09 -36.09
CA ASN A 103 -7.50 0.54 -35.29
C ASN A 103 -6.99 1.19 -34.01
N SER A 104 -6.39 2.38 -34.13
CA SER A 104 -5.77 3.10 -33.01
C SER A 104 -6.68 4.17 -32.41
N LEU A 105 -6.35 4.60 -31.18
CA LEU A 105 -6.88 5.80 -30.55
C LEU A 105 -5.83 6.92 -30.67
N VAL A 106 -6.11 7.95 -31.45
CA VAL A 106 -5.27 9.13 -31.58
C VAL A 106 -5.67 10.17 -30.54
N LEU A 107 -4.69 10.69 -29.81
CA LEU A 107 -4.83 11.77 -28.83
C LEU A 107 -3.91 12.94 -29.18
N SER A 108 -4.39 14.16 -29.04
CA SER A 108 -3.56 15.37 -29.16
C SER A 108 -2.53 15.48 -28.02
N SER A 109 -1.51 16.31 -28.21
CA SER A 109 -0.46 16.55 -27.21
C SER A 109 -0.98 17.21 -25.93
N SER A 110 -2.10 17.94 -26.00
CA SER A 110 -2.79 18.52 -24.84
C SER A 110 -3.65 17.53 -24.06
N ALA A 111 -4.04 16.40 -24.67
CA ALA A 111 -4.82 15.38 -23.98
C ALA A 111 -4.04 14.83 -22.79
N GLN A 112 -4.75 14.50 -21.72
CA GLN A 112 -4.15 13.89 -20.54
C GLN A 112 -4.38 12.38 -20.52
N LEU A 113 -3.40 11.66 -19.99
CA LEU A 113 -3.46 10.23 -19.69
C LEU A 113 -3.34 10.03 -18.18
N ARG A 114 -4.08 9.05 -17.66
CA ARG A 114 -3.90 8.54 -16.31
C ARG A 114 -4.12 7.03 -16.24
N PHE A 115 -3.55 6.41 -15.23
CA PHE A 115 -3.87 5.05 -14.84
C PHE A 115 -4.59 5.09 -13.49
N VAL A 116 -5.76 4.44 -13.41
CA VAL A 116 -6.51 4.26 -12.15
C VAL A 116 -6.32 2.81 -11.72
N PRO A 117 -5.52 2.54 -10.67
CA PRO A 117 -5.30 1.18 -10.18
C PRO A 117 -6.60 0.50 -9.75
N ALA A 118 -6.63 -0.82 -9.84
CA ALA A 118 -7.64 -1.60 -9.10
C ALA A 118 -7.37 -1.49 -7.59
N PRO A 119 -8.38 -1.68 -6.71
CA PRO A 119 -8.16 -1.68 -5.28
C PRO A 119 -7.01 -2.60 -4.87
N ASP A 120 -6.14 -2.09 -3.99
CA ASP A 120 -4.96 -2.75 -3.44
C ASP A 120 -3.93 -3.18 -4.50
N TYR A 121 -4.04 -2.75 -5.77
CA TYR A 121 -3.05 -3.13 -6.79
C TYR A 121 -1.85 -2.18 -6.77
N ASN A 122 -0.68 -2.70 -6.38
CA ASN A 122 0.62 -2.08 -6.64
C ASN A 122 1.53 -2.99 -7.49
N GLY A 123 2.51 -2.37 -8.15
CA GLY A 123 3.41 -3.03 -9.09
C GLY A 123 3.43 -2.35 -10.46
N VAL A 124 3.70 -3.12 -11.51
CA VAL A 124 3.79 -2.62 -12.89
C VAL A 124 2.67 -3.26 -13.73
N PRO A 125 1.60 -2.51 -14.05
CA PRO A 125 0.49 -3.02 -14.83
C PRO A 125 0.85 -3.04 -16.32
N GLY A 126 -0.05 -3.57 -17.14
CA GLY A 126 0.15 -3.60 -18.58
C GLY A 126 0.24 -2.20 -19.20
N GLN A 127 1.23 -2.02 -20.06
CA GLN A 127 1.60 -0.74 -20.66
C GLN A 127 0.69 -0.34 -21.85
N LEU A 128 0.68 0.95 -22.18
CA LEU A 128 0.18 1.42 -23.48
C LEU A 128 1.29 1.35 -24.53
N THR A 129 0.97 0.88 -25.72
CA THR A 129 1.86 0.96 -26.90
C THR A 129 1.43 2.13 -27.76
N THR A 130 2.36 3.05 -28.06
CA THR A 130 2.05 4.28 -28.78
C THR A 130 2.97 4.51 -29.96
N ARG A 131 2.49 5.21 -30.98
CA ARG A 131 3.30 5.86 -32.02
C ARG A 131 3.22 7.37 -31.84
N LEU A 132 4.31 8.07 -32.09
CA LEU A 132 4.37 9.53 -31.95
C LEU A 132 3.91 10.20 -33.25
N ILE A 133 3.24 11.34 -33.12
CA ILE A 133 2.70 12.11 -34.24
C ILE A 133 3.35 13.49 -34.24
N ASP A 134 3.93 13.90 -35.36
CA ASP A 134 4.49 15.24 -35.53
C ASP A 134 3.41 16.29 -35.87
N SER A 135 3.78 17.57 -35.79
CA SER A 135 2.91 18.72 -36.07
C SER A 135 2.86 19.14 -37.53
N SER A 136 3.20 18.24 -38.47
CA SER A 136 3.19 18.55 -39.90
C SER A 136 1.77 18.70 -40.46
N THR A 137 1.67 19.21 -41.69
CA THR A 137 0.39 19.31 -42.42
C THR A 137 -0.01 17.99 -43.10
N THR A 138 0.72 16.90 -42.85
CA THR A 138 0.38 15.57 -43.35
C THR A 138 -0.85 15.04 -42.62
N VAL A 139 -1.77 14.43 -43.37
CA VAL A 139 -3.01 13.86 -42.83
C VAL A 139 -2.69 12.65 -41.95
N VAL A 140 -3.29 12.64 -40.76
CA VAL A 140 -3.26 11.52 -39.81
C VAL A 140 -4.57 10.73 -39.88
N ALA A 141 -5.72 11.41 -39.89
CA ALA A 141 -7.04 10.76 -39.87
C ALA A 141 -8.09 11.60 -40.61
N GLY A 142 -8.69 11.05 -41.68
CA GLY A 142 -9.70 11.77 -42.46
C GLY A 142 -9.13 13.05 -43.08
N SER A 143 -9.51 14.22 -42.54
CA SER A 143 -8.94 15.53 -42.91
C SER A 143 -8.07 16.16 -41.81
N VAL A 144 -7.89 15.48 -40.68
CA VAL A 144 -7.10 15.96 -39.54
C VAL A 144 -5.63 15.73 -39.82
N THR A 145 -4.83 16.79 -39.70
CA THR A 145 -3.37 16.79 -39.85
C THR A 145 -2.67 16.81 -38.50
N GLY A 146 -1.35 16.60 -38.51
CA GLY A 146 -0.51 16.80 -37.32
C GLY A 146 -0.64 18.21 -36.74
N ALA A 147 -0.70 19.24 -37.59
CA ALA A 147 -0.88 20.63 -37.18
C ALA A 147 -2.22 20.88 -36.46
N ASP A 148 -3.29 20.20 -36.91
CA ASP A 148 -4.60 20.28 -36.24
C ASP A 148 -4.55 19.63 -34.84
N LEU A 149 -3.88 18.47 -34.72
CA LEU A 149 -3.69 17.79 -33.44
C LEU A 149 -2.85 18.63 -32.45
N ALA A 150 -1.84 19.34 -32.93
CA ALA A 150 -0.97 20.16 -32.07
C ALA A 150 -1.68 21.35 -31.39
N THR A 151 -2.87 21.74 -31.87
CA THR A 151 -3.61 22.90 -31.35
C THR A 151 -5.02 22.56 -30.85
N GLY A 152 -5.49 21.33 -31.07
CA GLY A 152 -6.81 20.88 -30.67
C GLY A 152 -6.79 19.98 -29.43
N ASP A 153 -7.92 19.89 -28.74
CA ASP A 153 -8.16 18.92 -27.67
C ASP A 153 -8.92 17.73 -28.26
N THR A 154 -8.20 16.85 -28.97
CA THR A 154 -8.82 15.87 -29.87
C THR A 154 -8.55 14.44 -29.43
N ALA A 155 -9.59 13.61 -29.49
CA ALA A 155 -9.50 12.16 -29.44
C ALA A 155 -10.21 11.54 -30.65
N ILE A 156 -9.55 10.68 -31.41
CA ILE A 156 -10.09 10.02 -32.61
C ILE A 156 -9.89 8.52 -32.48
N THR A 157 -10.97 7.75 -32.58
CA THR A 157 -10.91 6.27 -32.57
C THR A 157 -10.93 5.73 -33.98
N GLY A 158 -10.35 4.54 -34.18
CA GLY A 158 -10.42 3.84 -35.46
C GLY A 158 -9.47 4.35 -36.53
N VAL A 159 -8.35 4.96 -36.11
CA VAL A 159 -7.35 5.48 -37.05
C VAL A 159 -6.39 4.37 -37.46
N ASP A 160 -6.23 4.17 -38.77
CA ASP A 160 -5.23 3.27 -39.35
C ASP A 160 -3.87 3.98 -39.47
N VAL A 161 -2.92 3.52 -38.66
CA VAL A 161 -1.51 3.93 -38.64
C VAL A 161 -0.59 2.76 -39.03
N SER A 162 -1.11 1.81 -39.82
CA SER A 162 -0.38 0.65 -40.32
C SER A 162 0.17 0.84 -41.73
N GLY A 163 1.15 0.03 -42.11
CA GLY A 163 1.64 -0.06 -43.49
C GLY A 163 2.09 1.28 -44.07
N ALA A 164 1.37 1.79 -45.07
CA ALA A 164 1.70 3.06 -45.72
C ALA A 164 1.40 4.31 -44.87
N HIS A 165 0.76 4.13 -43.71
CA HIS A 165 0.38 5.20 -42.78
C HIS A 165 1.35 5.36 -41.60
N ASN A 166 2.54 4.73 -41.64
CA ASN A 166 3.61 4.97 -40.67
C ASN A 166 5.00 5.13 -41.32
N GLY A 167 5.86 5.91 -40.66
CA GLY A 167 7.22 6.18 -41.11
C GLY A 167 7.29 6.96 -42.43
N GLY A 168 8.48 6.98 -43.03
CA GLY A 168 8.71 7.62 -44.33
C GLY A 168 8.34 9.09 -44.30
N THR A 169 7.33 9.47 -45.11
CA THR A 169 6.87 10.85 -45.25
C THR A 169 5.55 11.14 -44.53
N THR A 170 5.10 10.22 -43.69
CA THR A 170 3.88 10.37 -42.88
C THR A 170 4.16 11.24 -41.65
N ALA A 171 3.12 11.70 -40.96
CA ALA A 171 3.27 12.37 -39.66
C ALA A 171 3.54 11.39 -38.49
N VAL A 172 3.52 10.07 -38.73
CA VAL A 172 3.47 9.05 -37.68
C VAL A 172 4.79 8.28 -37.61
N SER A 173 5.34 8.12 -36.42
CA SER A 173 6.60 7.38 -36.23
C SER A 173 6.50 5.91 -36.64
N ALA A 174 7.56 5.39 -37.26
CA ALA A 174 7.68 3.96 -37.58
C ALA A 174 7.92 3.09 -36.33
N ALA A 175 8.66 3.61 -35.35
CA ALA A 175 8.87 2.97 -34.06
C ALA A 175 7.78 3.34 -33.07
N THR A 176 7.63 2.53 -32.02
CA THR A 176 6.68 2.74 -30.92
C THR A 176 7.40 3.23 -29.67
N VAL A 177 6.66 3.89 -28.79
CA VAL A 177 7.06 4.22 -27.42
C VAL A 177 6.05 3.57 -26.48
N GLU A 178 6.54 2.82 -25.50
CA GLU A 178 5.70 2.30 -24.42
C GLU A 178 5.52 3.35 -23.33
N LEU A 179 4.30 3.45 -22.79
CA LEU A 179 4.03 4.19 -21.57
C LEU A 179 3.80 3.20 -20.44
N ASP A 180 4.73 3.22 -19.49
CA ASP A 180 4.69 2.44 -18.26
C ASP A 180 4.06 3.24 -17.12
N THR A 181 3.53 2.55 -16.10
CA THR A 181 2.97 3.18 -14.91
C THR A 181 3.34 2.39 -13.64
N PRO A 182 4.49 2.66 -13.02
CA PRO A 182 4.77 2.07 -11.72
C PRO A 182 3.73 2.58 -10.71
N VAL A 183 3.00 1.64 -10.13
CA VAL A 183 2.06 1.88 -9.03
C VAL A 183 2.80 1.59 -7.72
N ALA A 184 3.09 2.63 -6.96
CA ALA A 184 3.79 2.51 -5.70
C ALA A 184 2.86 1.95 -4.61
N ALA A 185 3.42 1.03 -3.82
CA ALA A 185 2.72 0.43 -2.70
C ALA A 185 2.53 1.45 -1.57
N ILE A 186 1.36 1.41 -0.94
CA ILE A 186 1.02 2.06 0.31
C ILE A 186 0.64 0.94 1.27
N ASN A 187 1.16 0.98 2.49
CA ASN A 187 0.82 -0.02 3.49
C ASN A 187 -0.69 -0.07 3.74
N ASP A 188 -1.25 -1.24 3.98
CA ASP A 188 -2.58 -1.39 4.52
C ASP A 188 -2.52 -1.78 5.99
N ALA A 189 -3.26 -1.09 6.85
CA ALA A 189 -3.32 -1.45 8.26
C ALA A 189 -3.86 -2.88 8.45
N PRO A 190 -3.30 -3.66 9.38
CA PRO A 190 -3.63 -5.06 9.49
C PRO A 190 -5.07 -5.26 9.98
N LEU A 191 -5.73 -6.28 9.45
CA LEU A 191 -7.04 -6.71 9.92
C LEU A 191 -6.90 -7.50 11.22
N ALA A 192 -7.31 -6.88 12.32
CA ALA A 192 -7.41 -7.52 13.63
C ALA A 192 -8.78 -8.17 13.84
N SER A 193 -8.81 -9.44 14.27
CA SER A 193 -10.09 -10.16 14.50
C SER A 193 -10.01 -11.21 15.61
N GLY A 194 -11.17 -11.57 16.19
CA GLY A 194 -11.27 -12.61 17.22
C GLY A 194 -10.87 -12.14 18.62
N GLY A 195 -10.32 -13.06 19.41
CA GLY A 195 -9.79 -12.82 20.76
C GLY A 195 -8.55 -13.67 21.02
N ALA A 196 -7.62 -13.15 21.83
CA ALA A 196 -6.42 -13.83 22.26
C ALA A 196 -6.62 -14.43 23.66
N THR A 197 -5.96 -15.54 23.94
CA THR A 197 -6.03 -16.21 25.26
C THR A 197 -4.65 -16.59 25.73
N LEU A 198 -4.25 -16.07 26.89
CA LEU A 198 -3.07 -16.53 27.62
C LEU A 198 -3.43 -17.81 28.37
N ALA A 199 -2.53 -18.80 28.34
CA ALA A 199 -2.70 -20.07 29.04
C ALA A 199 -3.11 -19.87 30.51
N PRO A 200 -4.02 -20.71 31.04
CA PRO A 200 -4.43 -20.64 32.44
C PRO A 200 -3.25 -20.77 33.41
N ALA A 201 -3.36 -20.11 34.56
CA ALA A 201 -2.42 -20.21 35.67
C ALA A 201 -3.14 -20.66 36.94
N SER A 202 -2.40 -21.23 37.90
CA SER A 202 -2.94 -21.49 39.24
C SER A 202 -2.97 -20.21 40.06
N GLU A 203 -3.87 -20.11 41.04
CA GLU A 203 -3.75 -19.07 42.08
C GLU A 203 -2.40 -19.21 42.82
N ASP A 204 -1.94 -18.09 43.38
CA ASP A 204 -0.63 -17.95 44.04
C ASP A 204 0.61 -18.37 43.22
N SER A 205 0.45 -18.47 41.90
CA SER A 205 1.54 -18.83 40.99
C SER A 205 2.22 -17.61 40.36
N ASN A 206 3.44 -17.84 39.87
CA ASN A 206 4.19 -16.87 39.08
C ASN A 206 4.42 -17.45 37.66
N PRO A 207 3.44 -17.30 36.74
CA PRO A 207 3.52 -17.94 35.44
C PRO A 207 4.63 -17.35 34.56
N PRO A 208 5.22 -18.15 33.65
CA PRO A 208 6.31 -17.71 32.78
C PRO A 208 5.86 -16.70 31.70
N GLY A 209 4.56 -16.57 31.45
CA GLY A 209 4.02 -15.75 30.37
C GLY A 209 4.18 -16.38 28.99
N ASP A 210 3.85 -15.59 27.97
CA ASP A 210 3.90 -15.98 26.56
C ASP A 210 4.21 -14.77 25.68
N THR A 211 4.77 -14.96 24.49
CA THR A 211 5.12 -13.84 23.61
C THR A 211 3.88 -13.21 22.98
N VAL A 212 3.94 -11.91 22.73
CA VAL A 212 2.91 -11.17 21.98
C VAL A 212 2.66 -11.83 20.62
N GLY A 213 3.72 -12.22 19.92
CA GLY A 213 3.63 -12.90 18.63
C GLY A 213 2.84 -14.21 18.68
N HIS A 214 3.06 -15.03 19.72
CA HIS A 214 2.31 -16.28 19.89
C HIS A 214 0.84 -16.01 20.28
N LEU A 215 0.60 -15.07 21.18
CA LEU A 215 -0.74 -14.76 21.69
C LEU A 215 -1.67 -14.17 20.63
N PHE A 216 -1.15 -13.29 19.77
CA PHE A 216 -1.96 -12.50 18.83
C PHE A 216 -1.76 -12.90 17.36
N GLY A 217 -0.82 -13.80 17.03
CA GLY A 217 -0.52 -14.16 15.64
C GLY A 217 -1.73 -14.72 14.87
N SER A 218 -2.62 -15.45 15.55
CA SER A 218 -3.85 -15.97 14.93
C SER A 218 -4.94 -14.92 14.70
N ASN A 219 -4.79 -13.73 15.29
CA ASN A 219 -5.73 -12.62 15.21
C ASN A 219 -5.32 -11.59 14.15
N PHE A 220 -4.15 -11.74 13.55
CA PHE A 220 -3.52 -10.83 12.59
C PHE A 220 -3.72 -11.31 11.14
N ASN A 221 -4.05 -10.40 10.24
CA ASN A 221 -4.11 -10.65 8.80
C ASN A 221 -3.69 -9.39 8.05
N ASP A 222 -2.73 -9.55 7.13
CA ASP A 222 -2.19 -8.46 6.31
C ASP A 222 -2.21 -8.80 4.83
N SER A 223 -3.25 -9.52 4.40
CA SER A 223 -3.33 -10.03 3.03
C SER A 223 -3.62 -8.96 1.96
N ALA A 224 -4.03 -7.75 2.37
CA ALA A 224 -4.22 -6.63 1.45
C ALA A 224 -2.88 -6.21 0.82
N ASP A 225 -1.82 -6.17 1.63
CA ASP A 225 -0.44 -5.95 1.20
C ASP A 225 0.18 -7.14 0.43
N GLN A 226 -0.53 -8.26 0.24
CA GLN A 226 0.01 -9.41 -0.49
C GLN A 226 -0.32 -9.36 -1.99
N GLN A 227 0.34 -8.46 -2.71
CA GLN A 227 0.16 -8.31 -4.17
C GLN A 227 1.18 -9.09 -5.00
N GLN A 228 2.32 -9.44 -4.41
CA GLN A 228 3.37 -10.16 -5.11
C GLN A 228 2.87 -11.55 -5.55
N SER A 229 3.00 -11.82 -6.85
CA SER A 229 2.64 -13.10 -7.45
C SER A 229 3.47 -13.36 -8.71
N VAL A 230 3.29 -14.51 -9.36
CA VAL A 230 3.97 -14.82 -10.63
C VAL A 230 3.58 -13.82 -11.73
N SER A 231 2.34 -13.33 -11.73
CA SER A 231 1.83 -12.33 -12.68
C SER A 231 2.07 -10.88 -12.23
N ASN A 232 2.45 -10.66 -10.97
CA ASN A 232 2.82 -9.35 -10.42
C ASN A 232 4.09 -9.49 -9.57
N PRO A 233 5.28 -9.67 -10.19
CA PRO A 233 6.51 -9.93 -9.45
C PRO A 233 7.02 -8.72 -8.65
N SER A 234 6.57 -7.52 -9.00
CA SER A 234 6.90 -6.25 -8.34
C SER A 234 5.91 -5.82 -7.26
N GLY A 235 4.82 -6.56 -7.05
CA GLY A 235 3.85 -6.25 -6.00
C GLY A 235 4.43 -6.33 -4.60
N SER A 236 3.76 -5.70 -3.65
CA SER A 236 4.07 -5.73 -2.21
C SER A 236 3.88 -7.12 -1.62
N VAL A 237 4.46 -7.32 -0.44
CA VAL A 237 4.36 -8.56 0.32
C VAL A 237 3.69 -8.23 1.65
N ALA A 238 2.81 -9.12 2.10
CA ALA A 238 2.17 -8.98 3.41
C ALA A 238 3.21 -8.79 4.51
N ASN A 239 2.94 -7.84 5.39
CA ASN A 239 3.69 -7.65 6.60
C ASN A 239 3.38 -8.77 7.61
N THR A 240 4.14 -8.76 8.69
CA THR A 240 4.00 -9.69 9.82
C THR A 240 3.59 -8.92 11.07
N LEU A 241 3.11 -9.62 12.09
CA LEU A 241 2.81 -9.02 13.38
C LEU A 241 4.12 -8.51 14.05
N ALA A 242 4.28 -7.20 14.10
CA ALA A 242 5.41 -6.56 14.78
C ALA A 242 5.18 -6.32 16.27
N GLY A 243 3.93 -6.26 16.71
CA GLY A 243 3.62 -5.99 18.10
C GLY A 243 2.15 -5.66 18.36
N VAL A 244 1.90 -5.12 19.56
CA VAL A 244 0.58 -4.65 19.98
C VAL A 244 0.66 -3.30 20.66
N ALA A 245 -0.38 -2.47 20.50
CA ALA A 245 -0.62 -1.31 21.34
C ALA A 245 -1.70 -1.66 22.36
N ILE A 246 -1.37 -1.68 23.65
CA ILE A 246 -2.31 -1.93 24.74
C ILE A 246 -2.99 -0.61 25.11
N THR A 247 -4.30 -0.55 24.85
CA THR A 247 -5.13 0.66 25.02
C THR A 247 -6.07 0.55 26.21
N GLY A 248 -6.17 -0.62 26.83
CA GLY A 248 -6.96 -0.83 28.04
C GLY A 248 -6.46 -2.00 28.87
N ASN A 249 -6.64 -1.90 30.18
CA ASN A 249 -6.42 -2.97 31.13
C ASN A 249 -7.59 -2.97 32.12
N ALA A 250 -8.45 -3.98 32.03
CA ALA A 250 -9.64 -4.08 32.88
C ALA A 250 -9.39 -4.84 34.18
N ALA A 251 -8.17 -5.37 34.41
CA ALA A 251 -7.85 -6.05 35.65
C ALA A 251 -7.72 -5.03 36.80
N ASP A 252 -8.21 -5.41 37.98
CA ASP A 252 -8.02 -4.64 39.20
C ASP A 252 -7.10 -5.37 40.20
N SER A 253 -6.65 -4.66 41.22
CA SER A 253 -5.69 -5.18 42.21
C SER A 253 -6.22 -6.34 43.05
N SER A 254 -7.54 -6.54 43.13
CA SER A 254 -8.12 -7.70 43.82
C SER A 254 -8.06 -8.98 42.97
N GLN A 255 -7.88 -8.83 41.65
CA GLN A 255 -7.73 -9.95 40.72
C GLN A 255 -6.26 -10.29 40.50
N GLY A 256 -5.39 -9.28 40.43
CA GLY A 256 -3.97 -9.44 40.16
C GLY A 256 -3.42 -8.34 39.25
N ALA A 257 -2.34 -8.66 38.53
CA ALA A 257 -1.67 -7.70 37.66
C ALA A 257 -1.22 -8.35 36.34
N TRP A 258 -1.57 -7.71 35.23
CA TRP A 258 -0.89 -7.94 33.96
C TRP A 258 0.52 -7.37 34.00
N GLN A 259 1.47 -8.11 33.47
CA GLN A 259 2.87 -7.72 33.41
C GLN A 259 3.46 -8.03 32.04
N TYR A 260 4.47 -7.26 31.66
CA TYR A 260 5.26 -7.49 30.46
C TYR A 260 6.75 -7.64 30.75
N SER A 261 7.47 -8.31 29.85
CA SER A 261 8.92 -8.42 29.85
C SER A 261 9.46 -8.20 28.43
N THR A 262 10.59 -7.51 28.32
CA THR A 262 11.35 -7.28 27.08
C THR A 262 12.74 -7.89 27.17
N ASP A 263 12.93 -8.90 28.02
CA ASP A 263 14.22 -9.54 28.28
C ASP A 263 14.09 -11.04 28.54
N ASN A 264 13.16 -11.68 27.81
CA ASN A 264 12.87 -13.11 27.91
C ASN A 264 12.52 -13.56 29.35
N GLY A 265 11.79 -12.71 30.07
CA GLY A 265 11.21 -13.04 31.37
C GLY A 265 12.17 -12.86 32.54
N ALA A 266 13.34 -12.25 32.33
CA ALA A 266 14.29 -11.97 33.40
C ALA A 266 13.77 -10.86 34.34
N HIS A 267 13.15 -9.82 33.78
CA HIS A 267 12.49 -8.75 34.53
C HIS A 267 11.08 -8.51 34.02
N TRP A 268 10.17 -8.22 34.95
CA TRP A 268 8.75 -8.00 34.67
C TRP A 268 8.30 -6.65 35.18
N THR A 269 7.60 -5.91 34.30
CA THR A 269 7.03 -4.60 34.61
C THR A 269 5.51 -4.72 34.63
N THR A 270 4.87 -4.10 35.63
CA THR A 270 3.42 -4.10 35.75
C THR A 270 2.78 -3.14 34.75
N ILE A 271 1.77 -3.62 34.03
CA ILE A 271 0.95 -2.81 33.13
C ILE A 271 -0.06 -2.03 33.97
N ALA A 272 -0.12 -0.71 33.80
CA ALA A 272 -1.04 0.12 34.56
C ALA A 272 -2.50 -0.30 34.33
N ALA A 273 -3.28 -0.40 35.41
CA ALA A 273 -4.72 -0.69 35.35
C ALA A 273 -5.57 0.55 35.01
N THR A 274 -4.96 1.74 35.00
CA THR A 274 -5.66 3.01 34.70
C THR A 274 -4.79 3.90 33.83
N GLY A 275 -5.42 4.82 33.09
CA GLY A 275 -4.74 5.79 32.23
C GLY A 275 -4.44 5.29 30.82
N LEU A 276 -4.56 3.99 30.54
CA LEU A 276 -4.47 3.47 29.18
C LEU A 276 -5.70 3.89 28.35
N SER A 277 -5.45 4.31 27.11
CA SER A 277 -6.46 4.67 26.12
C SER A 277 -5.84 4.63 24.73
N ASP A 278 -6.63 4.83 23.67
CA ASP A 278 -6.08 4.99 22.32
C ASP A 278 -5.10 6.17 22.23
N SER A 279 -5.32 7.27 22.94
CA SER A 279 -4.39 8.42 22.96
C SER A 279 -3.22 8.27 23.93
N ASN A 280 -3.18 7.18 24.70
CA ASN A 280 -2.14 6.90 25.69
C ASN A 280 -1.99 5.40 25.89
N SER A 281 -1.34 4.75 24.94
CA SER A 281 -1.15 3.30 24.91
C SER A 281 0.26 2.87 25.33
N LEU A 282 0.39 1.58 25.67
CA LEU A 282 1.68 0.90 25.82
C LEU A 282 1.91 0.00 24.61
N VAL A 283 2.89 0.34 23.78
CA VAL A 283 3.31 -0.49 22.64
C VAL A 283 4.35 -1.51 23.10
N LEU A 284 4.15 -2.77 22.71
CA LEU A 284 5.07 -3.88 22.95
C LEU A 284 5.40 -4.57 21.62
N SER A 285 6.68 -4.91 21.41
CA SER A 285 7.10 -5.73 20.25
C SER A 285 6.53 -7.15 20.32
N SER A 286 6.52 -7.85 19.19
CA SER A 286 6.01 -9.23 19.08
C SER A 286 6.84 -10.24 19.89
N SER A 287 8.10 -9.93 20.16
CA SER A 287 9.00 -10.70 21.02
C SER A 287 8.80 -10.46 22.52
N ALA A 288 8.16 -9.36 22.91
CA ALA A 288 7.86 -9.08 24.32
C ALA A 288 6.93 -10.17 24.88
N GLN A 289 7.10 -10.48 26.16
CA GLN A 289 6.27 -11.46 26.85
C GLN A 289 5.20 -10.77 27.68
N LEU A 290 4.01 -11.38 27.75
CA LEU A 290 2.91 -11.00 28.60
C LEU A 290 2.57 -12.11 29.58
N ARG A 291 2.25 -11.74 30.81
CA ARG A 291 1.71 -12.65 31.81
C ARG A 291 0.67 -11.98 32.69
N PHE A 292 -0.13 -12.79 33.35
CA PHE A 292 -0.98 -12.36 34.46
C PHE A 292 -0.49 -12.98 35.76
N VAL A 293 -0.22 -12.17 36.78
CA VAL A 293 0.12 -12.64 38.13
C VAL A 293 -1.12 -12.45 39.00
N PRO A 294 -1.78 -13.54 39.45
CA PRO A 294 -2.96 -13.46 40.31
C PRO A 294 -2.66 -12.76 41.64
N ALA A 295 -3.65 -12.05 42.18
CA ALA A 295 -3.63 -11.67 43.59
C ALA A 295 -3.71 -12.93 44.47
N ALA A 296 -3.27 -12.81 45.73
CA ALA A 296 -3.35 -13.92 46.67
C ALA A 296 -4.78 -14.45 46.78
N ASP A 297 -4.93 -15.78 46.71
CA ASP A 297 -6.22 -16.49 46.78
C ASP A 297 -7.24 -16.08 45.68
N PHE A 298 -6.80 -15.42 44.60
CA PHE A 298 -7.68 -15.10 43.48
C PHE A 298 -7.79 -16.28 42.52
N ASN A 299 -9.01 -16.80 42.37
CA ASN A 299 -9.38 -17.73 41.31
C ASN A 299 -10.56 -17.18 40.48
N GLY A 300 -10.55 -17.42 39.16
CA GLY A 300 -11.59 -16.91 38.25
C GLY A 300 -11.04 -16.27 36.98
N VAL A 301 -11.82 -15.39 36.37
CA VAL A 301 -11.44 -14.66 35.14
C VAL A 301 -11.07 -13.23 35.51
N PRO A 302 -9.79 -12.82 35.41
CA PRO A 302 -9.41 -11.43 35.63
C PRO A 302 -9.87 -10.55 34.46
N GLY A 303 -9.87 -9.23 34.67
CA GLY A 303 -10.10 -8.28 33.59
C GLY A 303 -9.08 -8.42 32.45
N GLN A 304 -9.54 -8.21 31.22
CA GLN A 304 -8.75 -8.41 30.00
C GLN A 304 -7.91 -7.19 29.64
N LEU A 305 -6.86 -7.41 28.84
CA LEU A 305 -6.21 -6.33 28.10
C LEU A 305 -6.97 -6.08 26.80
N THR A 306 -7.09 -4.82 26.38
CA THR A 306 -7.57 -4.43 25.05
C THR A 306 -6.38 -3.95 24.24
N THR A 307 -6.19 -4.53 23.05
CA THR A 307 -5.03 -4.25 22.21
C THR A 307 -5.41 -3.92 20.78
N ARG A 308 -4.58 -3.14 20.10
CA ARG A 308 -4.54 -3.02 18.64
C ARG A 308 -3.31 -3.78 18.13
N LEU A 309 -3.41 -4.39 16.96
CA LEU A 309 -2.30 -5.11 16.33
C LEU A 309 -1.46 -4.13 15.51
N ILE A 310 -0.16 -4.40 15.43
CA ILE A 310 0.80 -3.57 14.71
C ILE A 310 1.52 -4.45 13.68
N ASP A 311 1.50 -4.05 12.42
CA ASP A 311 2.23 -4.72 11.35
C ASP A 311 3.72 -4.34 11.33
N SER A 312 4.51 -5.05 10.52
CA SER A 312 5.95 -4.84 10.35
C SER A 312 6.32 -3.88 9.23
N SER A 313 5.42 -2.99 8.83
CA SER A 313 5.67 -2.01 7.77
C SER A 313 6.67 -0.94 8.19
N THR A 314 7.17 -0.17 7.22
CA THR A 314 8.04 0.98 7.49
C THR A 314 7.27 2.23 7.94
N THR A 315 5.95 2.11 8.18
CA THR A 315 5.14 3.20 8.69
C THR A 315 5.43 3.47 10.16
N VAL A 316 5.48 4.74 10.53
CA VAL A 316 5.80 5.18 11.90
C VAL A 316 4.65 4.80 12.85
N VAL A 317 5.02 4.16 13.95
CA VAL A 317 4.13 3.84 15.07
C VAL A 317 4.28 4.86 16.20
N ALA A 318 5.52 5.21 16.57
CA ALA A 318 5.81 6.12 17.68
C ALA A 318 7.11 6.89 17.48
N GLY A 319 7.05 8.23 17.44
CA GLY A 319 8.23 9.06 17.24
C GLY A 319 8.89 8.78 15.88
N SER A 320 10.02 8.09 15.87
CA SER A 320 10.69 7.61 14.66
C SER A 320 10.71 6.09 14.53
N VAL A 321 10.06 5.37 15.44
CA VAL A 321 10.00 3.90 15.45
C VAL A 321 8.90 3.45 14.49
N THR A 322 9.28 2.59 13.55
CA THR A 322 8.38 1.97 12.57
C THR A 322 7.92 0.59 13.01
N GLY A 323 6.92 0.02 12.33
CA GLY A 323 6.55 -1.39 12.50
C GLY A 323 7.74 -2.34 12.28
N ALA A 324 8.56 -2.07 11.26
CA ALA A 324 9.76 -2.83 10.95
C ALA A 324 10.80 -2.78 12.09
N ASP A 325 10.96 -1.63 12.74
CA ASP A 325 11.84 -1.50 13.91
C ASP A 325 11.31 -2.34 15.09
N LEU A 326 9.99 -2.31 15.35
CA LEU A 326 9.35 -3.11 16.39
C LEU A 326 9.52 -4.62 16.16
N ALA A 327 9.46 -5.07 14.91
CA ALA A 327 9.62 -6.48 14.56
C ALA A 327 11.03 -7.04 14.83
N THR A 328 12.04 -6.19 15.02
CA THR A 328 13.45 -6.62 15.16
C THR A 328 14.06 -6.35 16.53
N ALA A 329 13.36 -5.66 17.43
CA ALA A 329 13.89 -5.27 18.73
C ALA A 329 12.88 -5.49 19.88
N ASP A 330 13.38 -6.02 21.00
CA ASP A 330 12.61 -6.14 22.25
C ASP A 330 12.31 -4.75 22.82
N THR A 331 11.10 -4.24 22.56
CA THR A 331 10.78 -2.83 22.81
C THR A 331 9.47 -2.69 23.58
N ALA A 332 9.47 -1.76 24.54
CA ALA A 332 8.27 -1.25 25.19
C ALA A 332 8.26 0.28 25.12
N ILE A 333 7.19 0.86 24.57
CA ILE A 333 7.05 2.32 24.41
C ILE A 333 5.75 2.75 25.08
N ALA A 334 5.85 3.58 26.11
CA ALA A 334 4.69 4.15 26.77
C ALA A 334 4.24 5.46 26.09
N SER A 335 3.00 5.86 26.36
CA SER A 335 2.41 7.13 25.92
C SER A 335 2.33 7.29 24.40
N VAL A 336 2.01 6.21 23.69
CA VAL A 336 1.82 6.23 22.24
C VAL A 336 0.36 6.54 21.92
N ASP A 337 0.13 7.52 21.05
CA ASP A 337 -1.20 7.83 20.49
C ASP A 337 -1.45 6.96 19.25
N VAL A 338 -2.42 6.06 19.39
CA VAL A 338 -2.94 5.19 18.32
C VAL A 338 -4.41 5.52 18.03
N SER A 339 -4.86 6.74 18.30
CA SER A 339 -6.23 7.20 18.07
C SER A 339 -6.42 7.89 16.72
N GLY A 340 -7.66 7.91 16.22
CA GLY A 340 -8.03 8.66 15.02
C GLY A 340 -7.19 8.31 13.79
N VAL A 341 -6.39 9.27 13.32
CA VAL A 341 -5.54 9.14 12.13
C VAL A 341 -4.32 8.23 12.34
N HIS A 342 -4.10 7.74 13.55
CA HIS A 342 -2.99 6.85 13.90
C HIS A 342 -3.38 5.36 13.90
N ASN A 343 -4.55 5.01 13.38
CA ASN A 343 -4.96 3.63 13.10
C ASN A 343 -5.79 3.52 11.81
N GLY A 344 -5.78 2.33 11.20
CA GLY A 344 -6.45 2.05 9.92
C GLY A 344 -5.77 2.66 8.70
N GLY A 345 -6.33 2.41 7.51
CA GLY A 345 -5.83 2.95 6.24
C GLY A 345 -4.34 2.68 6.08
N ALA A 346 -3.57 3.72 5.74
CA ALA A 346 -2.13 3.63 5.49
C ALA A 346 -1.22 3.43 6.72
N THR A 347 -1.79 3.24 7.92
CA THR A 347 -1.02 3.16 9.16
C THR A 347 -0.57 1.73 9.45
N ALA A 348 0.43 1.56 10.32
CA ALA A 348 0.85 0.24 10.78
C ALA A 348 -0.12 -0.40 11.80
N VAL A 349 -1.18 0.32 12.23
CA VAL A 349 -1.96 -0.03 13.43
C VAL A 349 -3.39 -0.37 13.06
N SER A 350 -3.89 -1.52 13.52
CA SER A 350 -5.25 -1.96 13.23
C SER A 350 -6.34 -1.02 13.77
N THR A 351 -7.41 -0.82 12.98
CA THR A 351 -8.62 -0.10 13.43
C THR A 351 -9.41 -0.90 14.47
N ALA A 352 -9.48 -2.22 14.30
CA ALA A 352 -10.14 -3.11 15.26
C ALA A 352 -9.20 -3.47 16.42
N THR A 353 -9.79 -3.86 17.54
CA THR A 353 -9.07 -4.30 18.74
C THR A 353 -9.21 -5.81 18.95
N VAL A 354 -8.21 -6.42 19.59
CA VAL A 354 -8.23 -7.79 20.10
C VAL A 354 -8.15 -7.74 21.62
N ASN A 355 -8.99 -8.49 22.32
CA ASN A 355 -8.87 -8.63 23.77
C ASN A 355 -7.99 -9.84 24.11
N LEU A 356 -7.12 -9.70 25.11
CA LEU A 356 -6.36 -10.80 25.70
C LEU A 356 -6.91 -11.12 27.09
N GLY A 357 -7.40 -12.35 27.25
CA GLY A 357 -7.87 -12.89 28.52
C GLY A 357 -7.07 -14.09 29.01
N THR A 358 -7.37 -14.52 30.23
CA THR A 358 -6.86 -15.76 30.82
C THR A 358 -7.84 -16.28 31.88
N THR A 359 -7.53 -17.40 32.51
CA THR A 359 -8.28 -17.94 33.66
C THR A 359 -7.32 -18.38 34.75
N VAL A 360 -7.69 -18.13 36.01
CA VAL A 360 -6.95 -18.57 37.20
C VAL A 360 -7.69 -19.73 37.85
N THR A 361 -7.03 -20.88 37.98
CA THR A 361 -7.60 -22.09 38.59
C THR A 361 -7.28 -22.15 40.08
N ALA A 362 -8.29 -22.49 40.88
CA ALA A 362 -8.12 -22.68 42.31
C ALA A 362 -7.17 -23.84 42.64
N VAL A 363 -6.39 -23.67 43.70
CA VAL A 363 -5.52 -24.65 44.32
C VAL A 363 -6.08 -24.92 45.72
N ASN A 364 -6.15 -26.19 46.11
CA ASN A 364 -6.64 -26.51 47.44
C ASN A 364 -5.60 -26.12 48.51
N ASP A 365 -5.93 -25.16 49.35
CA ASP A 365 -5.12 -24.80 50.51
C ASP A 365 -5.15 -25.85 51.62
N ALA A 366 -4.04 -25.92 52.36
CA ALA A 366 -4.01 -26.71 53.58
C ALA A 366 -4.92 -26.05 54.64
N PRO A 367 -5.73 -26.82 55.38
CA PRO A 367 -6.55 -26.27 56.44
C PRO A 367 -5.68 -25.61 57.50
N LEU A 368 -5.94 -24.32 57.79
CA LEU A 368 -5.29 -23.63 58.90
C LEU A 368 -6.00 -24.01 60.21
N ALA A 369 -5.36 -24.86 61.02
CA ALA A 369 -5.82 -25.12 62.37
C ALA A 369 -5.63 -23.85 63.23
N SER A 370 -6.73 -23.24 63.65
CA SER A 370 -6.73 -22.12 64.60
C SER A 370 -7.48 -22.51 65.88
N GLY A 371 -6.94 -22.09 67.03
CA GLY A 371 -7.45 -22.44 68.35
C GLY A 371 -6.71 -23.61 69.03
N SER A 372 -7.02 -23.83 70.31
CA SER A 372 -6.56 -25.00 71.06
C SER A 372 -7.73 -25.96 71.28
N ALA A 373 -7.55 -27.22 70.90
CA ALA A 373 -8.43 -28.29 71.34
C ALA A 373 -7.96 -28.73 72.73
N SER A 374 -8.63 -28.29 73.79
CA SER A 374 -8.43 -28.85 75.13
C SER A 374 -9.47 -29.94 75.39
N LEU A 375 -9.01 -31.15 75.67
CA LEU A 375 -9.84 -32.14 76.33
C LEU A 375 -10.14 -31.65 77.76
N ALA A 376 -11.39 -31.76 78.20
CA ALA A 376 -11.71 -31.54 79.60
C ALA A 376 -10.91 -32.54 80.45
N PRO A 377 -10.31 -32.13 81.59
CA PRO A 377 -9.60 -33.06 82.45
C PRO A 377 -10.56 -34.17 82.88
N SER A 378 -10.28 -35.42 82.48
CA SER A 378 -10.94 -36.59 83.04
C SER A 378 -10.20 -36.99 84.32
N THR A 379 -10.94 -37.18 85.42
CA THR A 379 -10.39 -37.83 86.60
C THR A 379 -10.03 -39.28 86.26
N GLU A 380 -8.88 -39.76 86.74
CA GLU A 380 -8.28 -41.06 86.42
C GLU A 380 -9.18 -42.28 86.70
N ASP A 381 -10.28 -42.14 87.45
CA ASP A 381 -11.16 -43.24 87.86
C ASP A 381 -12.67 -42.99 87.60
N ALA A 382 -13.08 -42.60 86.40
CA ALA A 382 -14.49 -42.67 86.01
C ALA A 382 -14.84 -44.09 85.55
N THR A 383 -15.43 -44.89 86.44
CA THR A 383 -16.05 -46.17 86.08
C THR A 383 -17.29 -45.92 85.20
N VAL A 384 -17.43 -46.69 84.12
CA VAL A 384 -18.57 -46.63 83.17
C VAL A 384 -19.85 -47.13 83.83
#